data_AF-A0A3M1RE41-F1
#
_entry.id   AF-A0A3M1RE41-F1
#
_cell.length_a   1.000
_cell.length_b   1.000
_cell.length_c   1.000
_cell.angle_alpha   90.00
_cell.angle_beta   90.00
_cell.angle_gamma   90.00
#
_symmetry.space_group_name_H-M   'P 1'
#
loop_
_entity.id
_entity.type
_entity.pdbx_description
1 polymer ?
#
loop_
_entity_poly.entity_id
_entity_poly.type
_entity_poly.pdbx_seq_one_letter_code
_entity_poly.pdbx_strand_id
1 'polypeptide(L)' 'METKEITDFVRSTFKSWERVLRLSRKPRRDEFIAVTKITGLGALVVGVIGFLIRMAVQIINYVR' A
#
# COMPACT_ATOMS: atom_id res chain seq x y z
N MET A 1 -2.25 -17.66 36.54
CA MET A 1 -2.78 -18.55 35.48
C MET A 1 -3.13 -17.71 34.25
N GLU A 2 -2.26 -16.75 33.86
CA GLU A 2 -2.64 -15.66 32.93
C GLU A 2 -1.66 -15.48 31.75
N THR A 3 -0.37 -15.80 31.90
CA THR A 3 0.64 -15.48 30.88
C THR A 3 0.88 -16.59 29.84
N LYS A 4 0.58 -17.86 30.19
CA LYS A 4 0.74 -18.99 29.26
C LYS A 4 -0.33 -18.99 28.18
N GLU A 5 -1.59 -18.68 28.52
CA GLU A 5 -2.69 -18.63 27.54
C GLU A 5 -2.47 -17.54 26.49
N ILE A 6 -1.99 -16.36 26.88
CA ILE A 6 -1.69 -15.27 25.95
C ILE A 6 -0.55 -15.67 24.99
N THR A 7 0.48 -16.35 25.50
CA THR A 7 1.61 -16.82 24.68
C THR A 7 1.16 -17.85 23.66
N ASP A 8 0.31 -18.80 24.06
CA ASP A 8 -0.23 -19.83 23.17
C ASP A 8 -1.23 -19.24 22.15
N PHE A 9 -1.99 -18.22 22.54
CA PHE A 9 -2.88 -17.49 21.64
C PHE A 9 -2.12 -16.69 20.57
N VAL A 10 -1.07 -15.95 20.94
CA VAL A 10 -0.23 -15.22 19.99
C VAL A 10 0.49 -16.18 19.03
N ARG A 11 1.01 -17.30 19.56
CA ARG A 11 1.71 -18.31 18.74
C ARG A 11 0.77 -19.00 17.75
N SER A 12 -0.46 -19.32 18.17
CA SER A 12 -1.46 -19.91 17.28
C SER A 12 -1.98 -18.93 16.23
N THR A 13 -2.11 -17.64 16.57
CA THR A 13 -2.48 -16.57 15.65
C THR A 13 -1.41 -16.35 14.58
N PHE A 14 -0.14 -16.26 14.98
CA PHE A 14 0.97 -16.10 14.04
C PHE A 14 1.08 -17.28 13.06
N LYS A 15 0.93 -18.52 13.56
CA LYS A 15 0.90 -19.73 12.72
C LYS A 15 -0.29 -19.78 11.77
N SER A 16 -1.39 -19.09 12.11
CA SER A 16 -2.56 -18.98 11.25
C SER A 16 -2.33 -17.95 10.14
N TRP A 17 -1.75 -16.79 10.47
CA TRP A 17 -1.34 -15.79 9.46
C TRP A 17 -0.31 -16.33 8.48
N GLU A 18 0.67 -17.12 8.95
CA GLU A 18 1.64 -17.76 8.08
C GLU A 18 0.96 -18.70 7.07
N ARG A 19 -0.03 -19.49 7.49
CA ARG A 19 -0.80 -20.35 6.58
C ARG A 19 -1.57 -19.56 5.54
N VAL A 20 -2.16 -18.44 5.92
CA VAL A 20 -2.87 -17.54 4.98
C VAL A 20 -1.90 -16.94 3.97
N LEU A 21 -0.72 -16.48 4.41
CA LEU A 21 0.32 -15.95 3.53
C LEU A 21 0.91 -17.00 2.58
N ARG A 22 0.99 -18.26 3.02
CA ARG A 22 1.40 -19.39 2.17
C ARG A 22 0.31 -19.83 1.19
N LEU A 23 -0.96 -19.66 1.56
CA LEU A 23 -2.12 -19.98 0.71
C LEU A 23 -2.34 -18.91 -0.37
N SER A 24 -1.97 -17.67 -0.11
CA SER A 24 -2.11 -16.60 -1.09
C SER A 24 -1.20 -16.83 -2.30
N ARG A 25 -1.74 -16.59 -3.49
CA ARG A 25 -0.99 -16.77 -4.74
C ARG A 25 0.02 -15.65 -4.88
N LYS A 26 1.32 -16.00 -4.89
CA LYS A 26 2.38 -15.04 -5.24
C LYS A 26 2.15 -14.55 -6.69
N PRO A 27 2.08 -13.24 -6.93
CA PRO A 27 1.83 -12.71 -8.27
C PRO A 27 2.96 -13.10 -9.22
N ARG A 28 2.60 -13.44 -10.45
CA ARG A 28 3.57 -13.73 -11.51
C ARG A 28 4.18 -12.41 -12.00
N ARG A 29 5.40 -12.43 -12.55
CA ARG A 29 6.11 -11.21 -12.99
C ARG A 29 5.27 -10.39 -13.99
N ASP A 30 4.58 -11.06 -14.89
CA ASP A 30 3.76 -10.42 -15.93
C ASP A 30 2.55 -9.69 -15.33
N GLU A 31 1.84 -10.34 -14.39
CA GLU A 31 0.70 -9.77 -13.65
C GLU A 31 1.14 -8.56 -12.84
N PHE A 32 2.29 -8.67 -12.14
CA PHE A 32 2.84 -7.57 -11.35
C PHE A 32 3.16 -6.36 -12.23
N ILE A 33 3.89 -6.56 -13.33
CA ILE A 33 4.26 -5.47 -14.24
C ILE A 33 3.02 -4.81 -14.85
N ALA A 34 1.99 -5.58 -15.21
CA ALA A 34 0.75 -5.04 -15.74
C ALA A 34 0.07 -4.10 -14.72
N VAL A 35 -0.10 -4.56 -13.47
CA VAL A 35 -0.69 -3.75 -12.40
C VAL A 35 0.16 -2.52 -12.09
N THR A 36 1.48 -2.68 -11.95
CA THR A 36 2.39 -1.56 -11.66
C THR A 36 2.37 -0.51 -12.76
N LYS A 37 2.26 -0.89 -14.03
CA LYS A 37 2.14 0.08 -15.14
C LYS A 37 0.87 0.91 -15.03
N ILE A 38 -0.28 0.28 -14.78
CA ILE A 38 -1.57 0.96 -14.67
C ILE A 38 -1.58 1.87 -13.44
N THR A 39 -1.17 1.35 -12.27
CA THR A 39 -1.11 2.12 -11.03
C THR A 39 -0.09 3.26 -11.11
N GLY A 40 1.08 3.01 -11.71
CA GLY A 40 2.11 4.03 -11.90
C GLY A 40 1.63 5.17 -12.79
N LEU A 41 0.90 4.85 -13.87
CA LEU A 41 0.32 5.85 -14.75
C LEU A 41 -0.79 6.65 -14.04
N GLY A 42 -1.64 5.98 -13.25
CA GLY A 42 -2.65 6.66 -12.41
C GLY A 42 -2.02 7.59 -11.36
N ALA A 43 -0.97 7.13 -10.67
CA ALA A 43 -0.26 7.93 -9.66
C ALA A 43 0.39 9.17 -10.28
N LEU A 44 0.95 9.06 -11.49
CA LEU A 44 1.52 10.18 -12.21
C LEU A 44 0.46 11.22 -12.57
N VAL A 45 -0.69 10.79 -13.12
CA VAL A 45 -1.80 11.69 -13.47
C VAL A 45 -2.29 12.44 -12.24
N VAL A 46 -2.58 11.75 -11.14
CA VAL A 46 -3.07 12.37 -9.91
C VAL A 46 -2.00 13.31 -9.31
N GLY A 47 -0.73 12.90 -9.35
CA GLY A 47 0.40 13.71 -8.88
C GLY A 47 0.56 15.01 -9.67
N VAL A 48 0.47 14.95 -11.01
CA VAL A 48 0.54 16.12 -11.88
C VAL A 48 -0.64 17.06 -11.62
N ILE A 49 -1.86 16.55 -11.48
CA ILE A 49 -3.03 17.39 -11.19
C ILE A 49 -2.85 18.11 -9.84
N GLY A 50 -2.45 17.39 -8.79
CA GLY A 50 -2.19 17.99 -7.48
C GLY A 50 -1.04 19.01 -7.52
N PHE A 51 0.00 18.72 -8.29
CA PHE A 51 1.13 19.63 -8.51
C PHE A 51 0.71 20.92 -9.21
N LEU A 52 -0.10 20.84 -10.26
CA LEU A 52 -0.61 22.02 -10.97
C LEU A 52 -1.47 22.90 -10.08
N ILE A 53 -2.35 22.31 -9.26
CA ILE A 53 -3.16 23.06 -8.29
C ILE A 53 -2.26 23.78 -7.29
N ARG A 54 -1.27 23.08 -6.71
CA ARG A 54 -0.32 23.68 -5.76
C ARG A 54 0.48 24.81 -6.39
N MET A 55 0.93 24.63 -7.62
CA MET A 55 1.66 25.65 -8.37
C MET A 55 0.80 26.89 -8.62
N ALA A 56 -0.44 26.72 -9.08
CA ALA A 56 -1.37 27.83 -9.30
C ALA A 56 -1.65 28.61 -8.01
N VAL A 57 -1.91 27.90 -6.91
CA VAL A 57 -2.11 28.53 -5.59
C VAL A 57 -0.85 29.27 -5.14
N GLN A 58 0.33 28.69 -5.31
CA GLN A 58 1.60 29.33 -4.95
C GLN A 58 1.84 30.62 -5.74
N ILE A 59 1.55 30.62 -7.05
CA ILE A 59 1.68 31.81 -7.90
C ILE A 59 0.72 32.91 -7.43
N ILE A 60 -0.55 32.56 -7.17
CA ILE A 60 -1.55 33.52 -6.68
C ILE A 60 -1.13 34.10 -5.32
N ASN A 61 -0.67 33.26 -4.40
CA ASN A 61 -0.22 33.70 -3.08
C ASN A 61 1.08 34.51 -3.11
N TYR A 62 1.92 34.36 -4.13
CA TYR A 62 3.14 35.13 -4.27
C TYR A 62 2.88 36.54 -4.83
N VAL A 63 1.86 36.67 -5.68
CA VAL A 63 1.49 37.95 -6.32
C VAL A 63 0.69 38.87 -5.38
N ARG A 64 0.03 38.30 -4.36
CA ARG A 64 -0.72 39.03 -3.33
C ARG A 64 0.14 39.30 -2.11
#